data_AF-A0A6P4YT82-F1
#
_entry.id   AF-A0A6P4YT82-F1
#
_cell.length_a   1.000
_cell.length_b   1.000
_cell.length_c   1.000
_cell.angle_alpha   90.00
_cell.angle_beta   90.00
_cell.angle_gamma   90.00
#
_symmetry.space_group_name_H-M   'P 1'
#
loop_
_entity.id
_entity.type
_entity.pdbx_description
1 polymer ?
#
loop_
_entity_poly.entity_id
_entity_poly.type
_entity_poly.pdbx_seq_one_letter_code
_entity_poly.pdbx_strand_id
1 'polypeptide(L)'
;MAAAAGGYGWDTVTCDLIFESCQVTLRVGEDERIHMLPEKMLSLLLRQRICIKTGQFTRLHSRFVKDPEESSQRERERERERERERKMASQMSASDMLDWQYDGLQTPQYADAATQTPPLYGGPRRQQPEATGYSIASCSTDYGLPPRPNIQQRSDPKPSRSTDYASPPEPNVQYYNETKPSCSADYAPLPKPNIQYNNETDGLEVRFPIGENVFATIGRFKGKPLMGVRQFYRPYPEQKNLWRASKKGLVLSPDQWRVLKQNMSGVSAALLSCTFAAMPYDSALFSPRRFGLGNLRYAIVEIFRGKPVLALREFYRPKDGSDKILPGKKGINLSTDQWQALEAHSQKMDAVLEAVLKHEGYPSNDLITKILEE
;
A
#
# COMPACT_ATOMS: atom_id res chain seq x y z
N MET A 1 19.41 -57.04 37.28
CA MET A 1 18.60 -55.87 36.93
C MET A 1 19.49 -54.86 36.24
N ALA A 2 19.48 -54.83 34.90
CA ALA A 2 20.17 -53.82 34.10
C ALA A 2 19.20 -53.41 32.98
N ALA A 3 18.99 -52.10 32.87
CA ALA A 3 17.95 -51.48 32.04
C ALA A 3 18.36 -51.37 30.58
N ALA A 4 17.40 -51.64 29.69
CA ALA A 4 17.50 -51.44 28.25
C ALA A 4 17.22 -49.97 27.89
N ALA A 5 18.13 -49.34 27.14
CA ALA A 5 17.91 -48.05 26.50
C ALA A 5 17.59 -48.29 25.02
N GLY A 6 16.34 -48.01 24.62
CA GLY A 6 15.91 -48.03 23.22
C GLY A 6 16.34 -46.75 22.50
N GLY A 7 17.20 -46.89 21.50
CA GLY A 7 17.58 -45.81 20.59
C GLY A 7 16.60 -45.73 19.41
N TYR A 8 15.93 -44.59 19.26
CA TYR A 8 15.19 -44.25 18.04
C TYR A 8 16.19 -43.71 17.01
N GLY A 9 16.48 -44.52 15.97
CA GLY A 9 17.22 -44.08 14.80
C GLY A 9 16.35 -43.18 13.94
N TRP A 10 16.83 -41.97 13.65
CA TRP A 10 16.20 -41.07 12.67
C TRP A 10 16.84 -41.35 11.31
N ASP A 11 16.07 -41.95 10.40
CA ASP A 11 16.52 -42.17 9.02
C ASP A 11 16.75 -40.81 8.34
N THR A 12 17.98 -40.63 7.85
CA THR A 12 18.39 -39.41 7.17
C THR A 12 17.91 -39.49 5.73
N VAL A 13 16.86 -38.75 5.39
CA VAL A 13 16.33 -38.70 4.01
C VAL A 13 17.20 -37.75 3.18
N THR A 14 17.92 -38.29 2.20
CA THR A 14 18.62 -37.52 1.16
C THR A 14 17.68 -37.29 -0.03
N CYS A 15 17.48 -36.02 -0.41
CA CYS A 15 16.72 -35.65 -1.60
C CYS A 15 17.67 -35.17 -2.70
N ASP A 16 17.72 -35.90 -3.80
CA ASP A 16 18.44 -35.48 -5.01
C ASP A 16 17.45 -34.87 -6.01
N LEU A 17 17.77 -33.67 -6.50
CA LEU A 17 17.01 -32.97 -7.54
C LEU A 17 17.84 -32.96 -8.83
N ILE A 18 17.40 -33.74 -9.81
CA ILE A 18 18.01 -33.81 -11.14
C ILE A 18 17.11 -33.07 -12.12
N PHE A 19 17.69 -32.14 -12.89
CA PHE A 19 16.99 -31.37 -13.91
C PHE A 19 17.48 -31.80 -15.30
N GLU A 20 16.74 -32.68 -15.95
CA GLU A 20 16.91 -32.99 -17.37
C GLU A 20 15.61 -32.59 -18.10
N SER A 21 15.72 -31.72 -19.11
CA SER A 21 14.63 -31.40 -20.05
C SER A 21 13.23 -31.19 -19.43
N CYS A 22 13.05 -30.08 -18.68
CA CYS A 22 11.77 -29.65 -18.09
C CYS A 22 11.15 -30.59 -17.04
N GLN A 23 11.84 -31.65 -16.61
CA GLN A 23 11.37 -32.54 -15.56
C GLN A 23 12.17 -32.33 -14.27
N VAL A 24 11.46 -32.40 -13.14
CA VAL A 24 12.08 -32.42 -11.80
C VAL A 24 11.79 -33.78 -11.19
N THR A 25 12.84 -34.58 -11.07
CA THR A 25 12.75 -35.88 -10.41
C THR A 25 13.16 -35.69 -8.95
N LEU A 26 12.23 -35.96 -8.04
CA LEU A 26 12.50 -35.98 -6.61
C LEU A 26 12.76 -37.44 -6.22
N ARG A 27 13.99 -37.75 -5.79
CA ARG A 27 14.32 -39.05 -5.20
C ARG A 27 14.22 -38.98 -3.70
N VAL A 28 13.40 -39.83 -3.10
CA VAL A 28 13.26 -39.97 -1.64
C VAL A 28 13.49 -41.44 -1.31
N GLY A 29 14.73 -41.81 -0.97
CA GLY A 29 15.11 -43.21 -0.79
C GLY A 29 15.16 -43.99 -2.12
N GLU A 30 14.62 -45.21 -2.14
CA GLU A 30 14.54 -46.05 -3.35
C GLU A 30 13.35 -45.70 -4.27
N ASP A 31 12.42 -44.86 -3.80
CA ASP A 31 11.25 -44.47 -4.58
C ASP A 31 11.57 -43.26 -5.49
N GLU A 32 11.48 -43.48 -6.80
CA GLU A 32 11.53 -42.45 -7.82
C GLU A 32 10.13 -41.93 -8.15
N ARG A 33 9.89 -40.64 -7.89
CA ARG A 33 8.68 -39.95 -8.36
C ARG A 33 9.04 -38.79 -9.28
N ILE A 34 8.51 -38.85 -10.50
CA ILE A 34 8.69 -37.82 -11.53
C ILE A 34 7.53 -36.84 -11.40
N HIS A 35 7.84 -35.57 -11.12
CA HIS A 35 6.84 -34.50 -11.10
C HIS A 35 7.12 -33.52 -12.24
N MET A 36 6.12 -33.33 -13.11
CA MET A 36 6.15 -32.28 -14.12
C MET A 36 5.81 -30.94 -13.47
N LEU A 37 6.75 -30.00 -13.46
CA LEU A 37 6.47 -28.65 -12.97
C LEU A 37 5.78 -27.81 -14.06
N PRO A 38 4.79 -26.98 -13.71
CA PRO A 38 4.22 -26.02 -14.65
C PRO A 38 5.29 -25.05 -15.18
N GLU A 39 5.23 -24.69 -16.47
CA GLU A 39 6.22 -23.83 -17.16
C GLU A 39 6.52 -22.51 -16.42
N LYS A 40 5.52 -21.96 -15.71
CA LYS A 40 5.67 -20.73 -14.93
C LYS A 40 6.67 -20.88 -13.78
N MET A 41 6.76 -22.05 -13.12
CA MET A 41 7.75 -22.31 -12.07
C MET A 41 9.16 -22.49 -12.63
N LEU A 42 9.30 -23.16 -13.77
CA LEU A 42 10.59 -23.30 -14.47
C LEU A 42 11.17 -21.94 -14.82
N SER A 43 10.33 -21.02 -15.32
CA SER A 43 10.76 -19.65 -15.67
C SER A 43 11.28 -18.84 -14.47
N LEU A 44 10.74 -19.09 -13.27
CA LEU A 44 11.16 -18.41 -12.03
C LEU A 44 12.50 -18.95 -11.51
N LEU A 45 12.70 -20.26 -11.56
CA LEU A 45 13.96 -20.89 -11.15
C LEU A 45 15.12 -20.49 -12.07
N LEU A 46 14.89 -20.42 -13.38
CA LEU A 46 15.87 -19.93 -14.37
C LEU A 46 16.22 -18.44 -14.17
N ARG A 47 15.24 -17.62 -13.79
CA ARG A 47 15.46 -16.17 -13.56
C ARG A 47 16.28 -15.86 -12.31
N GLN A 48 16.24 -16.71 -11.28
CA GLN A 48 16.98 -16.47 -10.04
C GLN A 48 18.49 -16.74 -10.13
N ARG A 49 19.05 -17.09 -11.31
CA ARG A 49 20.49 -17.38 -11.50
C ARG A 49 21.06 -18.26 -10.38
N ILE A 50 20.32 -19.30 -9.97
CA ILE A 50 20.89 -20.34 -9.11
C ILE A 50 21.88 -21.11 -9.99
N CYS A 51 23.13 -20.69 -9.94
CA CYS A 51 24.22 -21.27 -10.71
C CYS A 51 24.61 -22.59 -10.04
N ILE A 52 23.91 -23.67 -10.38
CA ILE A 52 24.29 -25.02 -9.96
C ILE A 52 25.41 -25.47 -10.88
N LYS A 53 26.64 -25.07 -10.56
CA LYS A 53 27.82 -25.74 -11.11
C LYS A 53 27.94 -27.09 -10.42
N THR A 54 27.98 -28.13 -11.23
CA THR A 54 28.31 -29.50 -10.87
C THR A 54 29.50 -29.55 -9.92
N GLY A 55 29.32 -30.20 -8.77
CA GLY A 55 30.42 -30.58 -7.88
C GLY A 55 30.25 -30.14 -6.43
N GLN A 56 29.80 -31.10 -5.61
CA GLN A 56 29.97 -31.18 -4.14
C GLN A 56 29.30 -30.08 -3.30
N PHE A 57 28.15 -30.43 -2.71
CA PHE A 57 27.60 -29.71 -1.57
C PHE A 57 28.42 -30.04 -0.31
N THR A 58 29.22 -29.10 0.18
CA THR A 58 29.58 -29.07 1.60
C THR A 58 28.37 -28.64 2.41
N ARG A 59 27.84 -29.63 3.13
CA ARG A 59 26.86 -29.62 4.22
C ARG A 59 26.85 -28.31 5.04
N LEU A 60 25.93 -27.39 4.73
CA LEU A 60 25.55 -26.31 5.66
C LEU A 60 24.45 -26.86 6.59
N HIS A 61 24.85 -27.25 7.81
CA HIS A 61 23.92 -27.55 8.90
C HIS A 61 23.26 -26.27 9.41
N SER A 62 22.16 -25.87 8.77
CA SER A 62 21.18 -24.98 9.37
C SER A 62 20.26 -25.82 10.27
N ARG A 63 20.64 -25.97 11.55
CA ARG A 63 19.77 -26.54 12.58
C ARG A 63 18.72 -25.50 12.95
N PHE A 64 17.58 -25.51 12.27
CA PHE A 64 16.34 -24.99 12.85
C PHE A 64 15.66 -26.14 13.60
N VAL A 65 16.18 -26.45 14.79
CA VAL A 65 15.47 -27.27 15.77
C VAL A 65 14.46 -26.33 16.41
N LYS A 66 13.19 -26.43 16.02
CA LYS A 66 12.12 -25.91 16.89
C LYS A 66 12.05 -26.88 18.06
N ASP A 67 12.33 -26.39 19.27
CA ASP A 67 12.22 -27.19 20.48
C ASP A 67 10.79 -27.75 20.59
N PRO A 68 10.61 -29.08 20.60
CA PRO A 68 9.29 -29.70 20.65
C PRO A 68 8.51 -29.35 21.94
N GLU A 69 9.21 -28.92 22.99
CA GLU A 69 8.59 -28.37 24.19
C GLU A 69 7.87 -27.05 23.94
N GLU A 70 8.40 -26.18 23.06
CA GLU A 70 7.80 -24.87 22.79
C GLU A 70 6.49 -25.01 22.00
N SER A 71 6.40 -26.00 21.09
CA SER A 71 5.13 -26.30 20.42
C SER A 71 4.09 -26.88 21.37
N SER A 72 4.50 -27.75 22.31
CA SER A 72 3.60 -28.34 23.29
C SER A 72 3.08 -27.31 24.29
N GLN A 73 3.90 -26.35 24.71
CA GLN A 73 3.48 -25.26 25.59
C GLN A 73 2.47 -24.32 24.92
N ARG A 74 2.69 -23.95 23.65
CA ARG A 74 1.74 -23.12 22.89
C ARG A 74 0.40 -23.81 22.68
N GLU A 75 0.38 -25.13 22.53
CA GLU A 75 -0.87 -25.90 22.38
C GLU A 75 -1.65 -25.98 23.69
N ARG A 76 -0.97 -26.21 24.83
CA ARG A 76 -1.58 -26.16 26.16
C ARG A 76 -2.13 -24.77 26.50
N GLU A 77 -1.49 -23.69 26.04
CA GLU A 77 -1.97 -22.33 26.26
C GLU A 77 -3.25 -22.04 25.47
N ARG A 78 -3.32 -22.45 24.20
CA ARG A 78 -4.53 -22.37 23.38
C ARG A 78 -5.69 -23.18 23.97
N GLU A 79 -5.40 -24.34 24.56
CA GLU A 79 -6.42 -25.16 25.20
C GLU A 79 -6.99 -24.51 26.46
N ARG A 80 -6.15 -23.88 27.30
CA ARG A 80 -6.61 -23.08 28.45
C ARG A 80 -7.45 -21.88 28.01
N GLU A 81 -7.12 -21.25 26.90
CA GLU A 81 -7.88 -20.12 26.37
C GLU A 81 -9.29 -20.56 25.93
N ARG A 82 -9.39 -21.67 25.19
CA ARG A 82 -10.69 -22.28 24.83
C ARG A 82 -11.50 -22.69 26.05
N GLU A 83 -10.87 -23.18 27.10
CA GLU A 83 -11.57 -23.53 28.34
C GLU A 83 -12.10 -22.29 29.07
N ARG A 84 -11.36 -21.18 29.06
CA ARG A 84 -11.84 -19.88 29.59
C ARG A 84 -13.03 -19.36 28.80
N GLU A 85 -12.99 -19.45 27.47
CA GLU A 85 -14.12 -19.08 26.62
C GLU A 85 -15.34 -19.95 26.90
N ARG A 86 -15.18 -21.27 27.05
CA ARG A 86 -16.28 -22.17 27.42
C ARG A 86 -16.86 -21.85 28.81
N LYS A 87 -16.01 -21.51 29.79
CA LYS A 87 -16.48 -21.10 31.13
C LYS A 87 -17.21 -19.77 31.11
N MET A 88 -16.72 -18.79 30.35
CA MET A 88 -17.44 -17.52 30.16
C MET A 88 -18.78 -17.74 29.46
N ALA A 89 -18.79 -18.51 28.37
CA ALA A 89 -20.03 -18.84 27.66
C ALA A 89 -21.04 -19.60 28.53
N SER A 90 -20.56 -20.47 29.43
CA SER A 90 -21.42 -21.20 30.37
C SER A 90 -21.93 -20.36 31.55
N GLN A 91 -21.28 -19.24 31.86
CA GLN A 91 -21.68 -18.34 32.96
C GLN A 91 -22.53 -17.16 32.48
N MET A 92 -22.56 -16.88 31.18
CA MET A 92 -23.44 -15.86 30.61
C MET A 92 -24.90 -16.32 30.66
N SER A 93 -25.78 -15.44 31.13
CA SER A 93 -27.23 -15.71 31.11
C SER A 93 -27.74 -15.67 29.67
N ALA A 94 -28.89 -16.29 29.40
CA ALA A 94 -29.51 -16.23 28.07
C ALA A 94 -29.83 -14.79 27.61
N SER A 95 -29.95 -13.85 28.55
CA SER A 95 -30.11 -12.41 28.26
C SER A 95 -28.79 -11.77 27.80
N ASP A 96 -27.66 -12.12 28.41
CA ASP A 96 -26.33 -11.59 28.05
C ASP A 96 -25.85 -12.13 26.69
N MET A 97 -26.32 -13.31 26.30
CA MET A 97 -26.01 -13.94 25.01
C MET A 97 -26.66 -13.20 23.83
N LEU A 98 -27.84 -12.59 24.05
CA LEU A 98 -28.55 -11.81 23.03
C LEU A 98 -27.89 -10.45 22.81
N ASP A 99 -27.41 -9.77 23.87
CA ASP A 99 -26.68 -8.51 23.73
C ASP A 99 -25.32 -8.70 23.04
N TRP A 100 -24.60 -9.80 23.33
CA TRP A 100 -23.35 -10.13 22.65
C TRP A 100 -23.55 -10.37 21.14
N GLN A 101 -24.69 -10.94 20.76
CA GLN A 101 -25.03 -11.19 19.36
C GLN A 101 -25.53 -9.92 18.64
N TYR A 102 -26.05 -8.94 19.38
CA TYR A 102 -26.57 -7.67 18.83
C TYR A 102 -25.47 -6.63 18.58
N ASP A 103 -24.40 -6.62 19.40
CA ASP A 103 -23.26 -5.70 19.23
C ASP A 103 -22.37 -6.01 18.02
N GLY A 104 -22.51 -7.19 17.42
CA GLY A 104 -21.78 -7.59 16.20
C GLY A 104 -22.29 -6.98 14.90
N LEU A 105 -23.45 -6.32 14.89
CA LEU A 105 -24.16 -5.93 13.65
C LEU A 105 -24.50 -4.44 13.50
N GLN A 106 -24.16 -3.57 14.46
CA GLN A 106 -24.41 -2.13 14.31
C GLN A 106 -23.20 -1.37 13.76
N THR A 107 -23.23 -1.03 12.47
CA THR A 107 -22.42 0.06 11.92
C THR A 107 -22.98 1.41 12.39
N PRO A 108 -22.17 2.36 12.89
CA PRO A 108 -22.70 3.66 13.33
C PRO A 108 -23.19 4.47 12.12
N GLN A 109 -24.47 4.80 12.10
CA GLN A 109 -25.02 5.81 11.21
C GLN A 109 -24.52 7.20 11.66
N TYR A 110 -23.94 7.95 10.72
CA TYR A 110 -23.61 9.35 10.88
C TYR A 110 -24.90 10.17 11.05
N ALA A 111 -25.05 10.84 12.20
CA ALA A 111 -26.04 11.89 12.38
C ALA A 111 -25.36 13.26 12.24
N ASP A 112 -25.86 14.05 11.30
CA ASP A 112 -25.56 15.46 11.14
C ASP A 112 -26.02 16.26 12.38
N ALA A 113 -25.11 17.04 12.97
CA ALA A 113 -25.45 18.06 13.95
C ALA A 113 -24.79 19.38 13.53
N ALA A 114 -25.55 20.18 12.80
CA ALA A 114 -25.30 21.60 12.62
C ALA A 114 -25.76 22.37 13.87
N THR A 115 -25.06 23.49 14.11
CA THR A 115 -25.45 24.62 14.95
C THR A 115 -25.16 24.49 16.45
N GLN A 116 -24.03 25.06 16.88
CA GLN A 116 -23.94 25.88 18.10
C GLN A 116 -22.64 26.70 18.08
N THR A 117 -22.81 28.02 18.00
CA THR A 117 -21.78 29.05 18.15
C THR A 117 -21.32 29.15 19.61
N PRO A 118 -20.02 29.16 19.91
CA PRO A 118 -19.53 29.45 21.25
C PRO A 118 -19.34 30.97 21.51
N PRO A 119 -19.42 31.41 22.79
CA PRO A 119 -19.42 32.81 23.16
C PRO A 119 -18.03 33.46 23.13
N LEU A 120 -18.05 34.77 22.83
CA LEU A 120 -16.92 35.70 22.82
C LEU A 120 -16.31 35.86 24.23
N TYR A 121 -15.01 35.57 24.35
CA TYR A 121 -14.21 35.95 25.50
C TYR A 121 -13.64 37.37 25.30
N GLY A 122 -13.89 38.23 26.29
CA GLY A 122 -13.36 39.58 26.37
C GLY A 122 -11.90 39.63 26.82
N GLY A 123 -11.14 40.58 26.26
CA GLY A 123 -9.78 40.93 26.65
C GLY A 123 -9.47 42.39 26.26
N PRO A 124 -8.54 43.06 26.95
CA PRO A 124 -8.68 44.48 27.29
C PRO A 124 -8.21 45.49 26.23
N ARG A 125 -8.90 46.63 26.25
CA ARG A 125 -8.63 47.92 25.60
C ARG A 125 -7.15 48.31 25.64
N ARG A 126 -6.56 48.53 24.46
CA ARG A 126 -5.43 49.45 24.26
C ARG A 126 -5.91 50.65 23.46
N GLN A 127 -5.76 51.83 24.05
CA GLN A 127 -6.01 53.13 23.44
C GLN A 127 -4.91 53.44 22.42
N GLN A 128 -5.26 53.94 21.24
CA GLN A 128 -4.49 54.92 20.46
C GLN A 128 -5.40 55.66 19.46
N PRO A 129 -5.01 56.86 19.01
CA PRO A 129 -5.95 57.92 18.66
C PRO A 129 -6.20 58.12 17.16
N GLU A 130 -7.35 58.74 16.91
CA GLU A 130 -7.72 59.75 15.90
C GLU A 130 -7.38 59.60 14.40
N ALA A 131 -8.46 59.85 13.64
CA ALA A 131 -8.55 60.58 12.38
C ALA A 131 -8.05 59.90 11.10
N THR A 132 -8.99 59.53 10.22
CA THR A 132 -9.32 60.34 9.02
C THR A 132 -10.51 59.71 8.29
N GLY A 133 -11.48 60.55 7.95
CA GLY A 133 -12.72 60.13 7.32
C GLY A 133 -12.55 59.82 5.83
N TYR A 134 -13.31 58.83 5.36
CA TYR A 134 -13.75 58.76 3.98
C TYR A 134 -15.20 58.32 3.94
N SER A 135 -16.00 59.19 3.33
CA SER A 135 -17.41 59.01 2.98
C SER A 135 -17.53 57.94 1.90
N ILE A 136 -18.39 56.94 2.12
CA ILE A 136 -18.80 55.98 1.09
C ILE A 136 -20.32 55.99 1.02
N ALA A 137 -20.82 56.40 -0.14
CA ALA A 137 -22.21 56.44 -0.51
C ALA A 137 -22.81 55.02 -0.56
N SER A 138 -23.96 54.86 0.08
CA SER A 138 -24.81 53.68 0.01
C SER A 138 -25.65 53.72 -1.28
N CYS A 139 -25.29 52.90 -2.27
CA CYS A 139 -26.21 52.52 -3.33
C CYS A 139 -27.02 51.32 -2.87
N SER A 140 -28.32 51.57 -2.62
CA SER A 140 -29.34 50.55 -2.47
C SER A 140 -29.59 49.90 -3.83
N THR A 141 -29.49 48.58 -3.93
CA THR A 141 -29.94 47.82 -5.12
C THR A 141 -30.91 46.75 -4.66
N ASP A 142 -32.19 47.06 -4.84
CA ASP A 142 -33.31 46.14 -4.77
C ASP A 142 -33.13 45.06 -5.85
N TYR A 143 -32.98 43.80 -5.44
CA TYR A 143 -33.15 42.65 -6.33
C TYR A 143 -34.54 42.06 -6.09
N GLY A 144 -35.47 42.43 -6.99
CA GLY A 144 -36.78 41.80 -7.09
C GLY A 144 -36.66 40.35 -7.59
N LEU A 145 -37.20 39.42 -6.80
CA LEU A 145 -37.36 38.02 -7.17
C LEU A 145 -38.48 37.87 -8.22
N PRO A 146 -38.32 37.03 -9.27
CA PRO A 146 -39.40 36.75 -10.21
C PRO A 146 -40.43 35.77 -9.62
N PRO A 147 -41.71 35.86 -10.04
CA PRO A 147 -42.79 35.01 -9.52
C PRO A 147 -42.72 33.58 -10.08
N ARG A 148 -43.07 32.60 -9.23
CA ARG A 148 -43.20 31.18 -9.58
C ARG A 148 -44.42 30.96 -10.50
N PRO A 149 -44.30 30.11 -11.56
CA PRO A 149 -45.45 29.74 -12.35
C PRO A 149 -46.32 28.70 -11.65
N ASN A 150 -47.62 28.86 -11.86
CA ASN A 150 -48.75 28.16 -11.27
C ASN A 150 -48.90 26.75 -11.90
N ILE A 151 -48.86 25.70 -11.08
CA ILE A 151 -49.06 24.31 -11.51
C ILE A 151 -50.57 24.04 -11.54
N GLN A 152 -51.17 24.11 -12.73
CA GLN A 152 -52.52 23.61 -12.96
C GLN A 152 -52.50 22.10 -13.16
N GLN A 153 -53.24 21.40 -12.30
CA GLN A 153 -53.58 19.98 -12.43
C GLN A 153 -54.41 19.76 -13.70
N ARG A 154 -53.88 19.01 -14.66
CA ARG A 154 -54.66 18.39 -15.73
C ARG A 154 -54.80 16.89 -15.41
N SER A 155 -56.02 16.47 -15.17
CA SER A 155 -56.46 15.08 -15.11
C SER A 155 -56.94 14.67 -16.49
N ASP A 156 -56.21 13.77 -17.14
CA ASP A 156 -56.69 13.06 -18.35
C ASP A 156 -56.64 11.54 -18.12
N PRO A 157 -57.55 10.79 -18.75
CA PRO A 157 -57.88 9.42 -18.36
C PRO A 157 -56.95 8.36 -18.98
N LYS A 158 -56.80 7.28 -18.21
CA LYS A 158 -56.00 6.09 -18.45
C LYS A 158 -56.58 5.24 -19.61
N PRO A 159 -55.83 4.95 -20.69
CA PRO A 159 -56.21 3.87 -21.60
C PRO A 159 -55.69 2.52 -21.10
N SER A 160 -56.59 1.54 -21.03
CA SER A 160 -56.32 0.13 -20.80
C SER A 160 -55.50 -0.45 -21.96
N ARG A 161 -54.31 -0.97 -21.66
CA ARG A 161 -53.45 -1.66 -22.63
C ARG A 161 -53.32 -3.13 -22.25
N SER A 162 -53.76 -3.99 -23.17
CA SER A 162 -53.65 -5.45 -23.12
C SER A 162 -52.20 -5.90 -23.03
N THR A 163 -51.94 -6.89 -22.18
CA THR A 163 -50.64 -7.54 -22.03
C THR A 163 -50.53 -8.70 -23.01
N ASP A 164 -50.00 -8.45 -24.20
CA ASP A 164 -49.37 -9.47 -25.02
C ASP A 164 -47.95 -9.67 -24.51
N TYR A 165 -47.63 -10.89 -24.07
CA TYR A 165 -46.29 -11.28 -23.63
C TYR A 165 -45.33 -11.35 -24.83
N ALA A 166 -44.62 -10.26 -25.08
CA ALA A 166 -43.40 -10.28 -25.88
C ALA A 166 -42.21 -10.63 -24.97
N SER A 167 -41.45 -11.66 -25.36
CA SER A 167 -40.22 -12.11 -24.71
C SER A 167 -39.26 -10.93 -24.45
N PRO A 168 -38.55 -10.93 -23.30
CA PRO A 168 -37.61 -9.86 -22.98
C PRO A 168 -36.48 -9.80 -24.02
N PRO A 169 -36.07 -8.61 -24.48
CA PRO A 169 -34.91 -8.48 -25.35
C PRO A 169 -33.67 -8.95 -24.58
N GLU A 170 -32.87 -9.79 -25.24
CA GLU A 170 -31.61 -10.30 -24.70
C GLU A 170 -30.72 -9.14 -24.21
N PRO A 171 -30.03 -9.30 -23.07
CA PRO A 171 -29.11 -8.28 -22.61
C PRO A 171 -28.03 -8.08 -23.67
N ASN A 172 -27.93 -6.85 -24.17
CA ASN A 172 -26.85 -6.40 -25.03
C ASN A 172 -25.54 -6.44 -24.23
N VAL A 173 -24.91 -7.62 -24.20
CA VAL A 173 -23.56 -7.81 -23.70
C VAL A 173 -22.63 -7.13 -24.70
N GLN A 174 -22.36 -5.85 -24.46
CA GLN A 174 -21.19 -5.21 -25.04
C GLN A 174 -19.98 -5.95 -24.49
N TYR A 175 -19.45 -6.87 -25.29
CA TYR A 175 -18.10 -7.39 -25.11
C TYR A 175 -17.18 -6.18 -25.05
N TYR A 176 -16.60 -5.93 -23.87
CA TYR A 176 -15.38 -5.15 -23.81
C TYR A 176 -14.41 -5.85 -24.76
N ASN A 177 -13.94 -5.13 -25.78
CA ASN A 177 -12.82 -5.57 -26.57
C ASN A 177 -11.68 -5.82 -25.59
N GLU A 178 -11.44 -7.09 -25.28
CA GLU A 178 -10.24 -7.52 -24.58
C GLU A 178 -9.09 -7.08 -25.46
N THR A 179 -8.48 -5.96 -25.09
CA THR A 179 -7.14 -5.61 -25.55
C THR A 179 -6.27 -6.79 -25.20
N LYS A 180 -5.96 -7.60 -26.22
CA LYS A 180 -5.00 -8.70 -26.17
C LYS A 180 -3.85 -8.27 -25.25
N PRO A 181 -3.57 -8.99 -24.15
CA PRO A 181 -2.32 -8.78 -23.45
C PRO A 181 -1.23 -9.19 -24.44
N SER A 182 -0.57 -8.21 -25.05
CA SER A 182 0.55 -8.44 -25.94
C SER A 182 1.65 -9.14 -25.14
N CYS A 183 1.75 -10.45 -25.33
CA CYS A 183 2.81 -11.30 -24.79
C CYS A 183 4.12 -11.02 -25.55
N SER A 184 4.64 -9.81 -25.39
CA SER A 184 6.01 -9.40 -25.65
C SER A 184 6.13 -8.01 -25.05
N ALA A 185 6.29 -7.96 -23.72
CA ALA A 185 6.64 -6.70 -23.07
C ALA A 185 8.07 -6.36 -23.48
N ASP A 186 8.19 -5.74 -24.65
CA ASP A 186 9.34 -4.91 -24.99
C ASP A 186 9.51 -3.98 -23.79
N TYR A 187 10.60 -4.16 -23.05
CA TYR A 187 10.93 -3.29 -21.92
C TYR A 187 11.17 -1.90 -22.49
N ALA A 188 10.09 -1.11 -22.57
CA ALA A 188 10.19 0.29 -22.88
C ALA A 188 11.19 0.88 -21.88
N PRO A 189 12.28 1.49 -22.36
CA PRO A 189 13.33 1.99 -21.49
C PRO A 189 12.71 2.96 -20.48
N LEU A 190 13.07 2.80 -19.21
CA LEU A 190 12.54 3.63 -18.14
C LEU A 190 12.75 5.12 -18.48
N PRO A 191 11.75 5.98 -18.25
CA PRO A 191 11.89 7.39 -18.53
C PRO A 191 13.08 7.97 -17.75
N LYS A 192 13.87 8.82 -18.42
CA LYS A 192 15.09 9.38 -17.83
C LYS A 192 14.73 10.28 -16.63
N PRO A 193 15.51 10.24 -15.54
CA PRO A 193 15.36 11.17 -14.43
C PRO A 193 15.52 12.62 -14.92
N ASN A 194 14.75 13.53 -14.35
CA ASN A 194 14.77 14.94 -14.70
C ASN A 194 15.14 15.79 -13.49
N ILE A 195 16.07 16.71 -13.68
CA ILE A 195 16.49 17.67 -12.66
C ILE A 195 15.55 18.88 -12.75
N GLN A 196 14.83 19.19 -11.67
CA GLN A 196 13.99 20.38 -11.62
C GLN A 196 14.41 21.31 -10.49
N TYR A 197 14.37 22.61 -10.79
CA TYR A 197 14.50 23.65 -9.81
C TYR A 197 13.12 24.02 -9.29
N ASN A 198 12.92 23.87 -7.99
CA ASN A 198 11.71 24.36 -7.36
C ASN A 198 12.03 25.64 -6.58
N ASN A 199 11.44 26.76 -6.99
CA ASN A 199 11.59 28.02 -6.26
C ASN A 199 10.87 27.98 -4.89
N GLU A 200 9.92 27.06 -4.70
CA GLU A 200 9.12 26.93 -3.46
C GLU A 200 9.83 26.12 -2.36
N THR A 201 10.78 25.26 -2.73
CA THR A 201 11.50 24.39 -1.80
C THR A 201 12.96 24.72 -1.97
N ASP A 202 13.58 25.45 -1.05
CA ASP A 202 14.94 25.97 -1.15
C ASP A 202 15.89 25.00 -1.88
N GLY A 203 15.98 25.16 -3.22
CA GLY A 203 16.89 24.56 -4.18
C GLY A 203 16.55 23.22 -4.86
N LEU A 204 17.62 22.50 -5.22
CA LEU A 204 17.65 21.49 -6.28
C LEU A 204 16.86 20.21 -5.91
N GLU A 205 15.90 19.83 -6.76
CA GLU A 205 15.12 18.59 -6.61
C GLU A 205 15.34 17.69 -7.84
N VAL A 206 15.93 16.51 -7.61
CA VAL A 206 16.08 15.49 -8.66
C VAL A 206 14.86 14.58 -8.65
N ARG A 207 14.19 14.45 -9.80
CA ARG A 207 12.96 13.66 -9.94
C ARG A 207 13.19 12.40 -10.77
N PHE A 208 12.86 11.27 -10.17
CA PHE A 208 12.86 9.96 -10.79
C PHE A 208 11.42 9.57 -11.15
N PRO A 209 11.08 9.45 -12.44
CA PRO A 209 9.74 9.05 -12.86
C PRO A 209 9.49 7.57 -12.53
N ILE A 210 8.49 7.31 -11.70
CA ILE A 210 8.08 5.94 -11.30
C ILE A 210 6.81 5.52 -12.03
N GLY A 211 5.96 6.50 -12.38
CA GLY A 211 4.76 6.31 -13.17
C GLY A 211 4.39 7.60 -13.90
N GLU A 212 3.19 7.65 -14.47
CA GLU A 212 2.75 8.80 -15.26
C GLU A 212 2.77 10.13 -14.49
N ASN A 213 2.31 10.10 -13.24
CA ASN A 213 2.25 11.26 -12.37
C ASN A 213 2.84 10.99 -10.97
N VAL A 214 3.65 9.95 -10.83
CA VAL A 214 4.29 9.58 -9.56
C VAL A 214 5.80 9.65 -9.73
N PHE A 215 6.43 10.42 -8.85
CA PHE A 215 7.87 10.66 -8.88
C PHE A 215 8.49 10.37 -7.52
N ALA A 216 9.65 9.72 -7.51
CA ALA A 216 10.57 9.79 -6.39
C ALA A 216 11.38 11.07 -6.52
N THR A 217 11.51 11.82 -5.44
CA THR A 217 12.25 13.07 -5.43
C THR A 217 13.33 13.05 -4.38
N ILE A 218 14.50 13.57 -4.73
CA ILE A 218 15.61 13.73 -3.79
C ILE A 218 15.98 15.19 -3.78
N GLY A 219 16.05 15.77 -2.59
CA GLY A 219 16.38 17.16 -2.44
C GLY A 219 16.67 17.52 -0.99
N ARG A 220 16.71 18.82 -0.73
CA ARG A 220 16.90 19.38 0.61
C ARG A 220 15.64 20.09 1.06
N PHE A 221 15.29 19.90 2.32
CA PHE A 221 14.24 20.67 2.97
C PHE A 221 14.75 21.16 4.31
N LYS A 222 14.80 22.48 4.49
CA LYS A 222 15.35 23.10 5.70
C LYS A 222 16.77 22.59 6.01
N GLY A 223 17.61 22.51 4.98
CA GLY A 223 19.00 22.02 5.07
C GLY A 223 19.15 20.50 5.25
N LYS A 224 18.05 19.74 5.42
CA LYS A 224 18.12 18.28 5.61
C LYS A 224 17.89 17.55 4.29
N PRO A 225 18.75 16.58 3.91
CA PRO A 225 18.51 15.72 2.76
C PRO A 225 17.30 14.82 3.03
N LEU A 226 16.37 14.78 2.07
CA LEU A 226 15.17 13.97 2.15
C LEU A 226 14.89 13.29 0.81
N MET A 227 14.29 12.12 0.89
CA MET A 227 13.79 11.37 -0.25
C MET A 227 12.27 11.29 -0.17
N GLY A 228 11.56 11.86 -1.13
CA GLY A 228 10.11 11.81 -1.22
C GLY A 228 9.64 10.81 -2.27
N VAL A 229 8.50 10.16 -2.03
CA VAL A 229 7.72 9.50 -3.08
C VAL A 229 6.35 10.14 -3.10
N ARG A 230 6.00 10.80 -4.20
CA ARG A 230 4.84 11.69 -4.23
C ARG A 230 4.16 11.67 -5.59
N GLN A 231 2.84 11.83 -5.54
CA GLN A 231 2.05 12.09 -6.73
C GLN A 231 2.12 13.58 -7.08
N PHE A 232 2.38 13.89 -8.34
CA PHE A 232 2.36 15.23 -8.89
C PHE A 232 1.10 15.42 -9.72
N TYR A 233 0.70 16.68 -9.90
CA TYR A 233 -0.41 17.05 -10.75
C TYR A 233 -0.01 18.24 -11.62
N ARG A 234 -0.68 18.36 -12.76
CA ARG A 234 -0.55 19.52 -13.62
C ARG A 234 -1.71 20.46 -13.29
N PRO A 235 -1.44 21.71 -12.86
CA PRO A 235 -2.52 22.65 -12.54
C PRO A 235 -3.31 23.06 -13.79
N TYR A 236 -2.65 23.09 -14.95
CA TYR A 236 -3.25 23.45 -16.23
C TYR A 236 -2.89 22.41 -17.29
N PRO A 237 -3.87 21.89 -18.06
CA PRO A 237 -3.62 20.87 -19.09
C PRO A 237 -2.72 21.35 -20.23
N GLU A 238 -2.73 22.66 -20.51
CA GLU A 238 -1.91 23.29 -21.55
C GLU A 238 -0.41 23.34 -21.18
N GLN A 239 -0.09 23.39 -19.88
CA GLN A 239 1.28 23.50 -19.38
C GLN A 239 1.87 22.11 -19.10
N LYS A 240 2.24 21.39 -20.15
CA LYS A 240 2.78 20.00 -20.05
C LYS A 240 4.02 19.87 -19.15
N ASN A 241 4.81 20.94 -19.02
CA ASN A 241 6.09 20.91 -18.31
C ASN A 241 6.00 21.32 -16.83
N LEU A 242 4.84 21.82 -16.37
CA LEU A 242 4.68 22.29 -15.01
C LEU A 242 4.06 21.20 -14.11
N TRP A 243 4.93 20.51 -13.38
CA TRP A 243 4.53 19.51 -12.39
C TRP A 243 4.56 20.09 -10.98
N ARG A 244 3.40 20.11 -10.32
CA ARG A 244 3.28 20.52 -8.91
C ARG A 244 3.12 19.31 -8.00
N ALA A 245 3.83 19.34 -6.87
CA ALA A 245 3.75 18.32 -5.84
C ALA A 245 2.36 18.33 -5.19
N SER A 246 1.66 17.18 -5.19
CA SER A 246 0.37 17.07 -4.48
C SER A 246 0.59 16.83 -2.98
N LYS A 247 -0.47 16.87 -2.16
CA LYS A 247 -0.38 16.46 -0.74
C LYS A 247 -0.22 14.94 -0.56
N LYS A 248 -0.47 14.13 -1.61
CA LYS A 248 -0.38 12.66 -1.60
C LYS A 248 1.06 12.20 -1.83
N GLY A 249 1.73 11.83 -0.75
CA GLY A 249 3.09 11.33 -0.79
C GLY A 249 3.63 11.11 0.61
N LEU A 250 4.76 10.43 0.67
CA LEU A 250 5.53 10.22 1.89
C LEU A 250 6.94 10.75 1.67
N VAL A 251 7.49 11.42 2.68
CA VAL A 251 8.87 11.89 2.69
C VAL A 251 9.63 11.08 3.72
N LEU A 252 10.75 10.50 3.32
CA LEU A 252 11.63 9.62 4.09
C LEU A 252 12.95 10.34 4.39
N SER A 253 13.50 10.08 5.58
CA SER A 253 14.90 10.42 5.86
C SER A 253 15.85 9.41 5.19
N PRO A 254 17.15 9.72 5.05
CA PRO A 254 18.12 8.79 4.50
C PRO A 254 18.17 7.44 5.23
N ASP A 255 18.04 7.45 6.55
CA ASP A 255 17.99 6.21 7.35
C ASP A 255 16.73 5.41 7.07
N GLN A 256 15.57 6.07 6.95
CA GLN A 256 14.31 5.41 6.63
C GLN A 256 14.35 4.79 5.22
N TRP A 257 14.98 5.49 4.27
CA TRP A 257 15.22 4.96 2.92
C TRP A 257 16.13 3.72 2.95
N ARG A 258 17.20 3.74 3.76
CA ARG A 258 18.07 2.57 3.96
C ARG A 258 17.32 1.37 4.51
N VAL A 259 16.45 1.58 5.50
CA VAL A 259 15.59 0.52 6.06
C VAL A 259 14.61 0.00 5.00
N LEU A 260 14.03 0.87 4.17
CA LEU A 260 13.15 0.44 3.08
C LEU A 260 13.92 -0.43 2.08
N LYS A 261 15.14 -0.03 1.67
CA LYS A 261 16.00 -0.82 0.77
C LYS A 261 16.37 -2.19 1.34
N GLN A 262 16.74 -2.26 2.61
CA GLN A 262 17.04 -3.53 3.28
C GLN A 262 15.83 -4.49 3.24
N ASN A 263 14.62 -3.94 3.29
CA ASN A 263 13.38 -4.69 3.23
C ASN A 263 12.82 -4.87 1.81
N MET A 264 13.48 -4.37 0.75
CA MET A 264 12.94 -4.39 -0.62
C MET A 264 12.62 -5.81 -1.09
N SER A 265 13.54 -6.76 -0.88
CA SER A 265 13.32 -8.16 -1.23
C SER A 265 12.10 -8.77 -0.52
N GLY A 266 11.92 -8.43 0.76
CA GLY A 266 10.77 -8.86 1.56
C GLY A 266 9.45 -8.25 1.09
N VAL A 267 9.47 -6.98 0.66
CA VAL A 267 8.32 -6.27 0.10
C VAL A 267 7.94 -6.89 -1.25
N SER A 268 8.90 -7.12 -2.14
CA SER A 268 8.69 -7.75 -3.44
C SER A 268 8.15 -9.17 -3.31
N ALA A 269 8.69 -9.97 -2.38
CA ALA A 269 8.14 -11.29 -2.07
C ALA A 269 6.70 -11.21 -1.55
N ALA A 270 6.40 -10.25 -0.68
CA ALA A 270 5.06 -10.05 -0.15
C ALA A 270 4.06 -9.60 -1.25
N LEU A 271 4.47 -8.73 -2.18
CA LEU A 271 3.65 -8.32 -3.32
C LEU A 271 3.35 -9.50 -4.24
N LEU A 272 4.33 -10.37 -4.50
CA LEU A 272 4.12 -11.60 -5.27
C LEU A 272 3.12 -12.53 -4.57
N SER A 273 3.30 -12.79 -3.27
CA SER A 273 2.35 -13.58 -2.47
C SER A 273 0.94 -12.98 -2.47
N CYS A 274 0.84 -11.65 -2.35
CA CYS A 274 -0.42 -10.91 -2.41
C CYS A 274 -1.10 -11.04 -3.78
N THR A 275 -0.31 -11.07 -4.86
CA THR A 275 -0.81 -11.28 -6.23
C THR A 275 -1.42 -12.67 -6.40
N PHE A 276 -0.80 -13.71 -5.83
CA PHE A 276 -1.37 -15.06 -5.86
C PHE A 276 -2.61 -15.20 -4.95
N ALA A 277 -2.57 -14.59 -3.76
CA ALA A 277 -3.67 -14.62 -2.81
C ALA A 277 -4.91 -13.83 -3.27
N ALA A 278 -4.74 -12.84 -4.16
CA ALA A 278 -5.85 -12.08 -4.74
C ALA A 278 -6.75 -12.92 -5.68
N MET A 279 -6.45 -14.20 -5.89
CA MET A 279 -7.18 -15.12 -6.76
C MET A 279 -7.69 -16.34 -5.95
N PRO A 280 -9.01 -16.60 -5.85
CA PRO A 280 -10.14 -15.68 -5.98
C PRO A 280 -10.20 -14.66 -4.82
N TYR A 281 -10.82 -13.52 -5.06
CA TYR A 281 -10.87 -12.35 -4.15
C TYR A 281 -11.48 -12.69 -2.79
N ASP A 282 -10.66 -13.17 -1.86
CA ASP A 282 -11.02 -13.32 -0.46
C ASP A 282 -10.12 -12.41 0.39
N SER A 283 -10.62 -11.22 0.68
CA SER A 283 -9.94 -10.25 1.56
C SER A 283 -9.79 -10.75 3.00
N ALA A 284 -10.56 -11.77 3.42
CA ALA A 284 -10.46 -12.31 4.77
C ALA A 284 -9.23 -13.22 4.96
N LEU A 285 -8.69 -13.79 3.88
CA LEU A 285 -7.51 -14.66 3.92
C LEU A 285 -6.18 -13.91 3.94
N PHE A 286 -6.17 -12.64 3.50
CA PHE A 286 -4.94 -11.87 3.40
C PHE A 286 -4.77 -10.90 4.56
N SER A 287 -3.80 -11.19 5.43
CA SER A 287 -3.35 -10.23 6.44
C SER A 287 -2.35 -9.23 5.84
N PRO A 288 -2.60 -7.91 5.91
CA PRO A 288 -1.66 -6.90 5.41
C PRO A 288 -0.28 -7.01 6.07
N ARG A 289 0.77 -7.15 5.26
CA ARG A 289 2.14 -7.25 5.76
C ARG A 289 2.73 -5.86 5.93
N ARG A 290 3.15 -5.52 7.15
CA ARG A 290 3.70 -4.21 7.49
C ARG A 290 5.20 -4.29 7.70
N PHE A 291 5.92 -3.33 7.12
CA PHE A 291 7.36 -3.14 7.29
C PHE A 291 7.59 -1.78 7.95
N GLY A 292 8.19 -1.78 9.14
CA GLY A 292 8.47 -0.55 9.89
C GLY A 292 9.65 0.20 9.31
N LEU A 293 9.44 1.46 8.94
CA LEU A 293 10.51 2.36 8.48
C LEU A 293 11.03 3.26 9.61
N GLY A 294 10.27 3.39 10.70
CA GLY A 294 10.57 4.26 11.85
C GLY A 294 9.70 5.51 11.90
N ASN A 295 9.63 6.19 13.06
CA ASN A 295 8.79 7.37 13.29
C ASN A 295 7.32 7.18 12.88
N LEU A 296 6.73 6.04 13.22
CA LEU A 296 5.36 5.65 12.83
C LEU A 296 5.13 5.62 11.31
N ARG A 297 6.18 5.46 10.50
CA ARG A 297 6.07 5.25 9.06
C ARG A 297 6.20 3.78 8.72
N TYR A 298 5.34 3.32 7.83
CA TYR A 298 5.29 1.93 7.43
C TYR A 298 5.14 1.81 5.92
N ALA A 299 5.78 0.79 5.37
CA ALA A 299 5.48 0.26 4.05
C ALA A 299 4.55 -0.96 4.24
N ILE A 300 3.39 -0.95 3.62
CA ILE A 300 2.34 -1.95 3.85
C ILE A 300 1.98 -2.58 2.52
N VAL A 301 2.11 -3.89 2.43
CA VAL A 301 1.62 -4.66 1.28
C VAL A 301 0.20 -5.10 1.59
N GLU A 302 -0.75 -4.62 0.78
CA GLU A 302 -2.18 -4.88 0.94
C GLU A 302 -2.90 -5.02 -0.40
N ILE A 303 -4.10 -5.58 -0.38
CA ILE A 303 -4.99 -5.62 -1.54
C ILE A 303 -5.90 -4.38 -1.46
N PHE A 304 -5.74 -3.47 -2.40
CA PHE A 304 -6.58 -2.29 -2.53
C PHE A 304 -7.40 -2.39 -3.81
N ARG A 305 -8.73 -2.47 -3.67
CA ARG A 305 -9.68 -2.57 -4.80
C ARG A 305 -9.35 -3.75 -5.74
N GLY A 306 -9.10 -4.93 -5.18
CA GLY A 306 -8.78 -6.13 -5.95
C GLY A 306 -7.37 -6.16 -6.55
N LYS A 307 -6.52 -5.15 -6.27
CA LYS A 307 -5.15 -5.10 -6.79
C LYS A 307 -4.13 -5.10 -5.66
N PRO A 308 -3.04 -5.86 -5.76
CA PRO A 308 -1.93 -5.77 -4.82
C PRO A 308 -1.26 -4.40 -4.97
N VAL A 309 -1.08 -3.71 -3.84
CA VAL A 309 -0.43 -2.39 -3.78
C VAL A 309 0.55 -2.33 -2.61
N LEU A 310 1.55 -1.46 -2.74
CA LEU A 310 2.41 -1.05 -1.64
C LEU A 310 1.99 0.33 -1.14
N ALA A 311 1.39 0.39 0.05
CA ALA A 311 1.06 1.64 0.72
C ALA A 311 2.24 2.13 1.56
N LEU A 312 2.86 3.25 1.16
CA LEU A 312 3.82 3.99 1.96
C LEU A 312 3.06 5.05 2.77
N ARG A 313 2.96 4.89 4.09
CA ARG A 313 2.07 5.72 4.92
C ARG A 313 2.66 6.10 6.27
N GLU A 314 2.37 7.33 6.71
CA GLU A 314 2.61 7.81 8.07
C GLU A 314 1.39 7.52 8.94
N PHE A 315 1.61 6.93 10.11
CA PHE A 315 0.61 6.66 11.12
C PHE A 315 0.70 7.69 12.24
N TYR A 316 -0.39 7.84 12.97
CA TYR A 316 -0.43 8.69 14.16
C TYR A 316 -1.08 7.94 15.32
N ARG A 317 -0.79 8.39 16.54
CA ARG A 317 -1.49 7.97 17.75
C ARG A 317 -2.58 8.99 18.05
N PRO A 318 -3.86 8.58 18.21
CA PRO A 318 -4.93 9.46 18.65
C PRO A 318 -4.59 10.10 19.99
N LYS A 319 -5.08 11.32 20.24
CA LYS A 319 -4.90 12.00 21.52
C LYS A 319 -5.76 11.41 22.64
N ASP A 320 -6.76 10.61 22.27
CA ASP A 320 -7.78 10.05 23.16
C ASP A 320 -7.25 8.94 24.09
N GLY A 321 -5.93 8.83 24.27
CA GLY A 321 -5.28 7.85 25.12
C GLY A 321 -5.30 6.41 24.60
N SER A 322 -5.89 6.16 23.43
CA SER A 322 -5.87 4.82 22.83
C SER A 322 -4.48 4.47 22.27
N ASP A 323 -3.93 3.32 22.65
CA ASP A 323 -2.66 2.79 22.11
C ASP A 323 -2.76 2.29 20.65
N LYS A 324 -3.92 2.50 20.01
CA LYS A 324 -4.16 2.09 18.63
C LYS A 324 -3.46 3.04 17.67
N ILE A 325 -2.56 2.51 16.83
CA ILE A 325 -1.96 3.26 15.73
C ILE A 325 -2.94 3.31 14.55
N LEU A 326 -3.28 4.52 14.11
CA LEU A 326 -4.21 4.73 12.98
C LEU A 326 -3.47 5.25 11.74
N PRO A 327 -3.90 4.82 10.53
CA PRO A 327 -3.32 5.30 9.29
C PRO A 327 -3.59 6.80 9.11
N GLY A 328 -2.54 7.58 8.86
CA GLY A 328 -2.67 9.01 8.60
C GLY A 328 -3.05 9.35 7.15
N LYS A 329 -3.34 10.63 6.92
CA LYS A 329 -3.65 11.18 5.58
C LYS A 329 -2.41 11.27 4.68
N LYS A 330 -1.21 11.31 5.25
CA LYS A 330 0.05 11.38 4.50
C LYS A 330 0.48 9.98 4.07
N GLY A 331 0.48 9.76 2.77
CA GLY A 331 0.95 8.53 2.17
C GLY A 331 0.64 8.44 0.69
N ILE A 332 1.10 7.36 0.07
CA ILE A 332 0.86 7.02 -1.34
C ILE A 332 0.75 5.50 -1.47
N ASN A 333 -0.11 5.04 -2.37
CA ASN A 333 -0.22 3.64 -2.75
C ASN A 333 0.48 3.47 -4.09
N LEU A 334 1.46 2.59 -4.16
CA LEU A 334 2.21 2.25 -5.37
C LEU A 334 1.66 0.94 -5.95
N SER A 335 1.50 0.89 -7.27
CA SER A 335 1.24 -0.37 -7.97
C SER A 335 2.50 -1.24 -8.01
N THR A 336 2.36 -2.52 -8.38
CA THR A 336 3.49 -3.43 -8.58
C THR A 336 4.50 -2.87 -9.60
N ASP A 337 4.03 -2.31 -10.71
CA ASP A 337 4.90 -1.74 -11.75
C ASP A 337 5.64 -0.50 -11.24
N GLN A 338 4.96 0.35 -10.48
CA GLN A 338 5.58 1.52 -9.84
C GLN A 338 6.62 1.09 -8.81
N TRP A 339 6.36 0.04 -8.04
CA TRP A 339 7.34 -0.51 -7.11
C TRP A 339 8.58 -1.03 -7.84
N GLN A 340 8.42 -1.77 -8.93
CA GLN A 340 9.55 -2.24 -9.74
C GLN A 340 10.36 -1.10 -10.34
N ALA A 341 9.72 -0.03 -10.82
CA ALA A 341 10.42 1.15 -11.31
C ALA A 341 11.20 1.86 -10.19
N LEU A 342 10.65 1.91 -8.98
CA LEU A 342 11.35 2.44 -7.80
C LEU A 342 12.58 1.58 -7.46
N GLU A 343 12.46 0.25 -7.48
CA GLU A 343 13.57 -0.67 -7.26
C GLU A 343 14.67 -0.50 -8.33
N ALA A 344 14.29 -0.37 -9.60
CA ALA A 344 15.22 -0.15 -10.71
C ALA A 344 16.01 1.15 -10.56
N HIS A 345 15.39 2.21 -10.03
CA HIS A 345 16.06 3.49 -9.78
C HIS A 345 16.82 3.55 -8.45
N SER A 346 16.72 2.53 -7.58
CA SER A 346 17.24 2.56 -6.20
C SER A 346 18.73 2.92 -6.11
N GLN A 347 19.57 2.35 -6.99
CA GLN A 347 21.01 2.60 -7.01
C GLN A 347 21.35 4.04 -7.42
N LYS A 348 20.67 4.57 -8.45
CA LYS A 348 20.86 5.96 -8.90
C LYS A 348 20.38 6.94 -7.82
N MET A 349 19.26 6.63 -7.18
CA MET A 349 18.75 7.40 -6.04
C MET A 349 19.74 7.44 -4.88
N ASP A 350 20.40 6.32 -4.58
CA ASP A 350 21.43 6.28 -3.54
C ASP A 350 22.62 7.18 -3.85
N ALA A 351 23.14 7.11 -5.08
CA ALA A 351 24.25 7.95 -5.50
C ALA A 351 23.92 9.45 -5.38
N VAL A 352 22.72 9.84 -5.81
CA VAL A 352 22.24 11.22 -5.67
C VAL A 352 22.05 11.60 -4.20
N LEU A 353 21.47 10.73 -3.39
CA LEU A 353 21.25 11.00 -1.96
C LEU A 353 22.57 11.16 -1.21
N GLU A 354 23.58 10.33 -1.49
CA GLU A 354 24.93 10.44 -0.93
C GLU A 354 25.65 11.71 -1.39
N ALA A 355 25.49 12.11 -2.65
CA ALA A 355 26.01 13.39 -3.12
C ALA A 355 25.36 14.58 -2.38
N VAL A 356 24.04 14.56 -2.21
CA VAL A 356 23.30 15.59 -1.46
C VAL A 356 23.68 15.59 0.03
N LEU A 357 24.02 14.43 0.62
CA LEU A 357 24.50 14.30 2.00
C LEU A 357 25.88 14.92 2.20
N LYS A 358 26.83 14.65 1.30
CA LYS A 358 28.24 15.07 1.43
C LYS A 358 28.45 16.57 1.21
N HIS A 359 27.69 17.18 0.32
CA HIS A 359 27.81 18.62 0.05
C HIS A 359 26.95 19.40 1.03
N GLU A 360 27.53 20.23 1.90
CA GLU A 360 26.76 21.10 2.81
C GLU A 360 25.88 22.13 2.06
N GLY A 361 26.17 22.39 0.78
CA GLY A 361 25.36 23.18 -0.15
C GLY A 361 24.65 22.36 -1.23
N TYR A 362 24.26 23.00 -2.34
CA TYR A 362 23.70 22.28 -3.48
C TYR A 362 24.82 21.59 -4.25
N PRO A 363 24.72 20.27 -4.51
CA PRO A 363 25.62 19.63 -5.46
C PRO A 363 25.52 20.34 -6.82
N SER A 364 26.66 20.53 -7.49
CA SER A 364 26.68 21.11 -8.83
C SER A 364 25.83 20.26 -9.77
N ASN A 365 25.09 20.90 -10.68
CA ASN A 365 24.31 20.20 -11.70
C ASN A 365 25.15 19.20 -12.47
N ASP A 366 26.39 19.56 -12.79
CA ASP A 366 27.28 18.71 -13.58
C ASP A 366 27.57 17.38 -12.86
N LEU A 367 27.67 17.40 -11.53
CA LEU A 367 27.85 16.19 -10.73
C LEU A 367 26.61 15.31 -10.78
N ILE A 368 25.42 15.88 -10.66
CA ILE A 368 24.17 15.11 -10.71
C ILE A 368 23.92 14.58 -12.12
N THR A 369 24.12 15.39 -13.16
CA THR A 369 23.97 14.96 -14.55
C THR A 369 24.90 13.80 -14.85
N LYS A 370 26.16 13.88 -14.41
CA LYS A 370 27.12 12.78 -14.54
C LYS A 370 26.65 11.49 -13.85
N ILE A 371 26.12 11.59 -12.63
CA ILE A 371 25.55 10.44 -11.90
C ILE A 371 24.32 9.85 -12.62
N LEU A 372 23.55 10.66 -13.36
CA LEU A 372 22.37 10.21 -14.07
C LEU A 372 22.69 9.56 -15.43
N GLU A 373 23.78 9.99 -16.07
CA GLU A 373 24.28 9.49 -17.36
C GLU A 373 25.04 8.17 -17.23
N GLU A 374 25.72 7.95 -16.10
CA GLU A 374 26.24 6.64 -15.66
C GLU A 374 25.08 5.69 -15.28
#